data_AF-A0A3N5EKW1-F1
#
_entry.id   AF-A0A3N5EKW1-F1
#
_cell.length_a   1.000
_cell.length_b   1.000
_cell.length_c   1.000
_cell.angle_alpha   90.00
_cell.angle_beta   90.00
_cell.angle_gamma   90.00
#
_symmetry.space_group_name_H-M   'P 1'
#
loop_
_entity.id
_entity.type
_entity.pdbx_description
1 polymer ?
#
loop_
_entity_poly.entity_id
_entity_poly.type
_entity_poly.pdbx_seq_one_letter_code
_entity_poly.pdbx_strand_id
1 'polypeptide(L)' 'MRHTPKRLTLLDWVVLTGILALTGWIVFRLFFNLNYAWNWGIIPTYLVRFDNEQQRWTANILLQG' A
#
# COMPACT_ATOMS: atom_id res chain seq x y z
N MET A 1 -30.92 -14.73 -25.60
CA MET A 1 -30.72 -14.21 -24.23
C MET A 1 -30.66 -12.70 -24.31
N ARG A 2 -31.62 -11.97 -23.72
CA ARG A 2 -31.74 -10.51 -23.89
C ARG A 2 -30.92 -9.82 -22.80
N HIS A 3 -29.85 -9.13 -23.16
CA HIS A 3 -29.05 -8.34 -22.20
C HIS A 3 -29.81 -7.06 -21.86
N THR A 4 -30.44 -7.03 -20.68
CA THR A 4 -31.03 -5.79 -20.16
C THR A 4 -29.90 -4.89 -19.66
N PRO A 5 -29.78 -3.64 -20.13
CA PRO A 5 -28.71 -2.75 -19.67
C PRO A 5 -28.92 -2.42 -18.19
N LYS A 6 -27.92 -2.72 -17.35
CA LYS A 6 -27.94 -2.33 -15.93
C LYS A 6 -27.83 -0.81 -15.85
N ARG A 7 -28.86 -0.17 -15.29
CA ARG A 7 -28.84 1.27 -15.01
C ARG A 7 -28.20 1.48 -13.64
N LEU A 8 -27.29 2.44 -13.57
CA LEU A 8 -26.73 2.88 -12.30
C LEU A 8 -27.86 3.50 -11.46
N THR A 9 -28.00 2.97 -10.26
CA THR A 9 -28.95 3.46 -9.26
C THR A 9 -28.34 4.61 -8.46
N LEU A 10 -29.16 5.36 -7.74
CA LEU A 10 -28.68 6.40 -6.84
C LEU A 10 -27.73 5.82 -5.77
N LEU A 11 -27.98 4.60 -5.31
CA LEU A 11 -27.12 3.90 -4.36
C LEU A 11 -25.72 3.68 -4.93
N ASP A 12 -25.62 3.28 -6.21
CA ASP A 12 -24.32 3.09 -6.88
C ASP A 12 -23.51 4.38 -6.88
N TRP A 13 -24.16 5.52 -7.17
CA TRP A 13 -23.50 6.84 -7.13
C TRP A 13 -23.03 7.24 -5.73
N VAL A 14 -23.85 6.99 -4.71
CA VAL A 14 -23.49 7.29 -3.32
C VAL A 14 -22.27 6.46 -2.89
N VAL A 15 -22.30 5.16 -3.18
CA VAL A 15 -21.20 4.25 -2.83
C VAL A 15 -19.92 4.65 -3.57
N LEU A 16 -20.02 4.92 -4.88
CA LEU A 16 -18.86 5.24 -5.70
C LEU A 16 -18.24 6.58 -5.29
N THR A 17 -19.06 7.58 -4.95
CA THR A 17 -18.59 8.86 -4.40
C THR A 17 -17.93 8.68 -3.04
N GLY A 18 -18.52 7.86 -2.17
CA GLY A 18 -17.96 7.55 -0.85
C GLY A 18 -16.59 6.87 -0.95
N ILE A 19 -16.45 5.90 -1.86
CA ILE A 19 -15.17 5.23 -2.13
C ILE A 19 -14.15 6.24 -2.64
N LEU A 20 -14.50 7.06 -3.63
CA LEU A 20 -13.60 8.07 -4.18
C LEU A 20 -13.15 9.08 -3.13
N ALA A 21 -14.06 9.55 -2.28
CA ALA A 21 -13.74 10.47 -1.20
C ALA A 21 -12.79 9.84 -0.17
N LEU A 22 -13.04 8.59 0.24
CA LEU A 22 -12.18 7.88 1.18
C LEU A 22 -10.79 7.63 0.59
N THR A 23 -10.71 7.15 -0.66
CA THR A 23 -9.44 6.92 -1.36
C THR A 23 -8.67 8.22 -1.51
N GLY A 24 -9.33 9.30 -1.95
CA GLY A 24 -8.71 10.63 -2.07
C GLY A 24 -8.19 11.15 -0.74
N TRP A 25 -8.94 10.98 0.35
CA TRP A 25 -8.52 11.37 1.69
C TRP A 25 -7.30 10.57 2.19
N ILE A 26 -7.27 9.25 1.96
CA ILE A 26 -6.11 8.40 2.29
C ILE A 26 -4.88 8.86 1.52
N VAL A 27 -4.99 9.02 0.19
CA VAL A 27 -3.89 9.49 -0.65
C VAL A 27 -3.39 10.85 -0.18
N PHE A 28 -4.29 11.82 0.03
CA PHE A 28 -3.92 13.13 0.55
C PHE A 28 -3.16 13.02 1.87
N ARG A 29 -3.64 12.20 2.80
CA ARG A 29 -2.98 12.01 4.09
C ARG A 29 -1.60 11.38 3.96
N LEU A 30 -1.46 10.37 3.09
CA LEU A 30 -0.20 9.66 2.87
C LEU A 30 0.89 10.57 2.30
N PHE A 31 0.55 11.44 1.36
CA PHE A 31 1.54 12.26 0.64
C PHE A 31 1.76 13.65 1.26
N PHE A 32 0.75 14.24 1.91
CA PHE A 32 0.82 15.64 2.34
C PHE A 32 0.80 15.86 3.85
N ASN A 33 0.29 14.91 4.65
CA ASN A 33 0.17 15.07 6.10
C ASN A 33 1.12 14.19 6.92
N LEU A 34 1.68 13.13 6.33
CA LEU A 34 2.74 12.38 6.97
C LEU A 34 4.06 13.12 6.76
N ASN A 35 4.66 13.62 7.85
CA ASN A 35 6.09 13.99 7.91
C ASN A 35 6.96 12.73 7.88
N TYR A 36 6.70 11.83 6.94
CA TYR A 36 7.40 10.57 6.77
C TYR A 36 7.89 10.50 5.33
N ALA A 37 9.22 10.61 5.16
CA ALA A 37 9.83 10.39 3.87
C ALA A 37 9.62 8.92 3.51
N TRP A 38 8.78 8.67 2.50
CA TRP A 38 8.49 7.30 2.07
C TRP A 38 9.73 6.67 1.41
N ASN A 39 10.65 6.17 2.24
CA ASN A 39 11.91 5.59 1.80
C ASN A 39 11.76 4.08 1.55
N TRP A 40 11.08 3.71 0.47
CA TRP A 40 10.98 2.30 0.04
C TRP A 40 12.35 1.63 -0.13
N GLY A 41 13.40 2.42 -0.43
CA GLY A 41 14.76 1.92 -0.61
C GLY A 41 15.41 1.37 0.66
N ILE A 42 14.89 1.68 1.86
CA ILE A 42 15.46 1.16 3.10
C ILE A 42 14.99 -0.27 3.44
N ILE A 43 13.86 -0.73 2.88
CA ILE A 43 13.28 -2.04 3.17
C ILE A 43 14.27 -3.21 3.03
N PRO A 44 15.06 -3.34 1.94
CA PRO A 44 16.00 -4.45 1.79
C PRO A 44 16.97 -4.61 2.96
N THR A 45 17.36 -3.51 3.63
CA THR A 45 18.28 -3.54 4.79
C THR A 45 17.65 -4.15 6.05
N TYR A 46 16.32 -4.10 6.18
CA TYR A 46 15.60 -4.78 7.26
C TYR A 46 15.41 -6.28 6.98
N LEU A 47 15.51 -6.71 5.73
CA LEU A 47 15.34 -8.11 5.33
C LEU A 47 16.66 -8.86 5.33
N VAL A 48 17.73 -8.25 4.80
CA VAL A 48 19.02 -8.91 4.62
C VAL A 48 20.12 -8.02 5.19
N ARG A 49 21.08 -8.62 5.90
CA ARG A 49 22.25 -7.93 6.46
C ARG A 49 23.54 -8.65 6.08
N PHE A 50 24.64 -7.92 6.00
CA PHE A 50 25.96 -8.53 5.84
C PHE A 50 26.49 -8.99 7.21
N ASP A 51 26.90 -10.25 7.30
CA ASP A 51 27.54 -10.82 8.47
C ASP A 51 29.07 -10.72 8.30
N ASN A 52 29.69 -9.88 9.13
CA ASN A 52 31.14 -9.66 9.09
C ASN A 52 31.95 -10.85 9.64
N GLU A 53 31.37 -11.69 10.49
CA GLU A 53 32.07 -12.87 11.02
C GLU A 53 32.16 -13.96 9.96
N GLN A 54 31.06 -14.15 9.22
CA GLN A 54 30.95 -15.19 8.18
C GLN A 54 31.27 -14.66 6.77
N GLN A 55 31.56 -13.37 6.63
CA GLN A 55 31.82 -12.66 5.36
C GLN A 55 30.76 -12.96 4.28
N ARG A 56 29.49 -12.99 4.67
CA ARG A 56 28.36 -13.31 3.76
C ARG A 56 27.09 -12.55 4.10
N TRP A 57 26.20 -12.42 3.12
CA TRP A 57 24.84 -11.91 3.35
C TRP A 57 24.00 -12.97 4.06
N THR A 58 23.25 -12.53 5.08
CA THR A 58 22.38 -13.37 5.90
C THR A 58 21.00 -12.74 6.05
N ALA A 59 20.00 -13.59 6.27
CA ALA A 59 18.65 -13.17 6.61
C ALA A 59 18.65 -12.43 7.96
N ASN A 60 17.97 -11.28 8.01
CA ASN A 60 17.74 -10.54 9.24
C ASN A 60 16.50 -11.07 9.98
N ILE A 61 16.24 -10.59 11.19
CA ILE A 61 15.21 -11.11 12.12
C ILE A 61 13.80 -11.20 11.50
N LEU A 62 13.46 -10.30 10.58
CA LEU A 62 12.14 -10.31 9.91
C LEU A 62 11.91 -11.55 9.04
N LEU A 63 12.99 -12.23 8.65
CA LEU A 63 12.97 -13.44 7.83
C LEU A 63 13.25 -14.70 8.65
N GLN A 64 13.47 -14.59 9.96
CA GLN A 64 13.88 -15.72 10.81
C GLN A 64 12.71 -16.48 11.46
N GLY A 65 11.50 -15.90 11.49
CA GLY A 65 10.28 -16.55 11.98
C GLY A 65 10.12 -16.46 13.49
#